data_AF-A0A948PP86-F1
#
_entry.id   AF-A0A948PP86-F1
#
_cell.length_a   1.000
_cell.length_b   1.000
_cell.length_c   1.000
_cell.angle_alpha   90.00
_cell.angle_beta   90.00
_cell.angle_gamma   90.00
#
_symmetry.space_group_name_H-M   'P 1'
#
loop_
_entity.id
_entity.type
_entity.pdbx_description
1 polymer ?
#
loop_
_entity_poly.entity_id
_entity_poly.type
_entity_poly.pdbx_seq_one_letter_code
_entity_poly.pdbx_strand_id
1 'polypeptide(L)'
;METAISTSGYSMSREGNRSGGPITRPDEGIISSDPTKLTPDLMQKSSTSISRDGTKAAFTAFGGALAQRYELRIRDLTTGQETTVPTQTKSFSHSPQISPDGMAIGFRDRVAGKWRPFVYSLNEASSRKVGESGRILDFF
;
A
#
# COMPACT_ATOMS: atom_id res chain seq x y z
N MET A 1 14.25 11.58 -34.95
CA MET A 1 14.17 13.05 -34.93
C MET A 1 12.81 13.38 -34.37
N GLU A 2 12.79 14.04 -33.22
CA GLU A 2 11.61 14.50 -32.49
C GLU A 2 10.71 15.40 -33.34
N THR A 3 9.42 15.47 -33.01
CA THR A 3 8.78 16.68 -32.45
C THR A 3 7.26 16.57 -32.53
N ALA A 4 6.62 16.80 -31.38
CA ALA A 4 5.17 16.91 -31.17
C ALA A 4 4.62 18.26 -31.65
N ILE A 5 3.31 18.36 -31.89
CA ILE A 5 2.54 19.60 -31.71
C ILE A 5 1.18 19.28 -31.07
N SER A 6 0.89 20.07 -30.03
CA SER A 6 -0.32 20.16 -29.19
C SER A 6 -1.44 20.96 -29.86
N THR A 7 -2.72 20.78 -29.46
CA THR A 7 -3.63 21.92 -29.25
C THR A 7 -4.85 21.57 -28.40
N SER A 8 -5.22 22.57 -27.59
CA SER A 8 -6.25 22.61 -26.54
C SER A 8 -7.62 23.09 -27.05
N GLY A 9 -8.67 22.87 -26.24
CA GLY A 9 -9.97 23.55 -26.32
C GLY A 9 -10.88 23.10 -25.15
N TYR A 10 -10.97 23.82 -24.03
CA TYR A 10 -11.79 25.02 -23.69
C TYR A 10 -13.27 24.74 -23.40
N SER A 11 -13.74 25.06 -22.18
CA SER A 11 -14.99 25.81 -21.99
C SER A 11 -15.02 26.52 -20.63
N MET A 12 -15.54 27.76 -20.66
CA MET A 12 -15.70 28.71 -19.55
C MET A 12 -17.03 28.51 -18.82
N SER A 13 -17.07 28.86 -17.54
CA SER A 13 -18.25 29.49 -16.93
C SER A 13 -17.86 30.57 -15.92
N ARG A 14 -18.57 31.69 -16.01
CA ARG A 14 -18.32 33.04 -15.47
C ARG A 14 -18.75 33.17 -14.00
N GLU A 15 -18.11 34.14 -13.32
CA GLU A 15 -18.22 34.59 -11.92
C GLU A 15 -19.53 34.39 -11.15
N GLY A 16 -19.37 33.94 -9.90
CA GLY A 16 -20.25 34.22 -8.77
C GLY A 16 -19.41 34.35 -7.50
N ASN A 17 -19.06 35.58 -7.13
CA ASN A 17 -18.32 35.93 -5.92
C ASN A 17 -19.07 35.46 -4.65
N ARG A 18 -18.56 34.40 -3.99
CA ARG A 18 -18.80 34.15 -2.57
C ARG A 18 -17.52 33.60 -1.94
N SER A 19 -17.03 34.34 -0.96
CA SER A 19 -15.92 34.02 -0.06
C SER A 19 -16.05 32.60 0.51
N GLY A 20 -15.23 31.69 0.00
CA GLY A 20 -15.00 30.37 0.58
C GLY A 20 -13.58 29.98 0.21
N GLY A 21 -12.74 29.69 1.22
CA GLY A 21 -11.36 29.22 1.00
C GLY A 21 -11.32 27.98 0.10
N PRO A 22 -10.15 27.60 -0.43
CA PRO A 22 -10.05 26.52 -1.40
C PRO A 22 -10.54 25.21 -0.78
N ILE A 23 -11.78 24.85 -1.11
CA ILE A 23 -12.29 23.49 -1.00
C ILE A 23 -11.66 22.73 -2.15
N THR A 24 -10.47 22.18 -1.92
CA THR A 24 -9.87 21.18 -2.81
C THR A 24 -10.86 20.03 -2.90
N ARG A 25 -11.53 19.89 -4.05
CA ARG A 25 -12.47 18.80 -4.24
C ARG A 25 -11.67 17.50 -4.36
N PRO A 26 -12.13 16.39 -3.74
CA PRO A 26 -11.39 15.13 -3.73
C PRO A 26 -11.19 14.49 -5.12
N ASP A 27 -11.88 14.98 -6.14
CA ASP A 27 -11.73 14.59 -7.55
C ASP A 27 -10.65 15.38 -8.30
N GLU A 28 -10.10 16.44 -7.71
CA GLU A 28 -9.00 17.23 -8.28
C GLU A 28 -7.64 16.71 -7.77
N GLY A 29 -7.35 15.44 -8.07
CA GLY A 29 -6.03 14.86 -7.86
C GLY A 29 -5.03 15.44 -8.87
N ILE A 30 -4.19 16.38 -8.43
CA ILE A 30 -3.08 16.87 -9.27
C ILE A 30 -1.95 15.83 -9.21
N ILE A 31 -1.78 15.08 -10.30
CA ILE A 31 -0.59 14.23 -10.48
C ILE A 31 0.53 15.15 -10.94
N SER A 32 1.34 15.66 -10.01
CA SER A 32 2.35 16.69 -10.30
C SER A 32 3.67 16.14 -10.86
N SER A 33 3.76 14.84 -11.14
CA SER A 33 5.01 14.20 -11.59
C SER A 33 4.76 12.95 -12.44
N ASP A 34 5.71 12.62 -13.30
CA ASP A 34 5.69 11.37 -14.06
C ASP A 34 5.69 10.15 -13.13
N PRO A 35 4.90 9.11 -13.41
CA PRO A 35 4.91 7.87 -12.64
C PRO A 35 6.30 7.22 -12.65
N THR A 36 6.80 6.84 -11.47
CA THR A 36 8.08 6.12 -11.32
C THR A 36 7.88 4.72 -10.76
N LYS A 37 8.81 3.81 -11.07
CA LYS A 37 8.78 2.45 -10.53
C LYS A 37 9.01 2.50 -9.02
N LEU A 38 8.00 2.13 -8.24
CA LEU A 38 8.07 2.19 -6.79
C LEU A 38 8.95 1.10 -6.18
N THR A 39 8.89 -0.15 -6.67
CA THR A 39 9.64 -1.27 -6.07
C THR A 39 10.87 -1.65 -6.90
N PRO A 40 12.06 -1.79 -6.29
CA PRO A 40 13.32 -1.90 -7.04
C PRO A 40 13.49 -3.27 -7.71
N ASP A 41 12.99 -4.34 -7.08
CA ASP A 41 13.20 -5.71 -7.56
C ASP A 41 12.25 -6.14 -8.69
N LEU A 42 12.44 -7.40 -9.11
CA LEU A 42 11.65 -8.08 -10.15
C LEU A 42 10.50 -8.92 -9.58
N MET A 43 10.23 -8.85 -8.27
CA MET A 43 9.15 -9.61 -7.66
C MET A 43 7.81 -8.93 -7.94
N GLN A 44 6.82 -9.73 -8.31
CA GLN A 44 5.45 -9.26 -8.50
C GLN A 44 4.85 -8.82 -7.16
N LYS A 45 4.19 -7.65 -7.12
CA LYS A 45 3.53 -7.14 -5.92
C LYS A 45 2.01 -7.29 -6.05
N SER A 46 1.34 -7.62 -4.94
CA SER A 46 -0.11 -7.82 -4.87
C SER A 46 -0.66 -7.52 -3.48
N SER A 47 -2.00 -7.42 -3.35
CA SER A 47 -2.70 -7.23 -2.07
C SER A 47 -2.17 -6.02 -1.28
N THR A 48 -2.17 -4.85 -1.92
CA THR A 48 -1.54 -3.63 -1.41
C THR A 48 -2.42 -2.90 -0.39
N SER A 49 -1.80 -2.27 0.61
CA SER A 49 -2.42 -1.33 1.55
C SER A 49 -1.49 -0.14 1.78
N ILE A 50 -2.03 1.07 1.97
CA ILE A 50 -1.25 2.31 2.14
C ILE A 50 -1.67 3.03 3.43
N SER A 51 -0.72 3.64 4.15
CA SER A 51 -0.99 4.44 5.37
C SER A 51 -1.72 5.74 5.02
N ARG A 52 -2.38 6.37 6.00
CA ARG A 52 -3.22 7.57 5.74
C ARG A 52 -2.42 8.74 5.18
N ASP A 53 -1.19 8.89 5.64
CA ASP A 53 -0.24 9.92 5.19
C ASP A 53 0.44 9.59 3.85
N GLY A 54 0.19 8.41 3.27
CA GLY A 54 0.81 7.96 2.03
C GLY A 54 2.30 7.68 2.13
N THR A 55 2.89 7.60 3.33
CA THR A 55 4.34 7.40 3.49
C THR A 55 4.76 5.94 3.54
N LYS A 56 3.82 5.01 3.78
CA LYS A 56 4.10 3.57 3.89
C LYS A 56 3.13 2.74 3.08
N ALA A 57 3.63 1.67 2.49
CA ALA A 57 2.83 0.65 1.83
C ALA A 57 3.17 -0.74 2.34
N ALA A 58 2.16 -1.60 2.47
CA ALA A 58 2.31 -3.02 2.73
C ALA A 58 1.83 -3.83 1.53
N PHE A 59 2.53 -4.90 1.17
CA PHE A 59 2.16 -5.74 0.03
C PHE A 59 2.77 -7.14 0.12
N THR A 60 2.16 -8.10 -0.57
CA THR A 60 2.78 -9.40 -0.81
C THR A 60 3.69 -9.32 -2.03
N ALA A 61 4.97 -9.65 -1.87
CA ALA A 61 5.97 -9.79 -2.92
C ALA A 61 6.16 -11.26 -3.28
N PHE A 62 6.13 -11.57 -4.58
CA PHE A 62 6.30 -12.92 -5.11
C PHE A 62 7.45 -12.99 -6.13
N GLY A 63 8.44 -13.82 -5.85
CA GLY A 63 9.65 -14.00 -6.66
C GLY A 63 9.56 -15.09 -7.72
N GLY A 64 8.36 -15.55 -8.07
CA GLY A 64 8.14 -16.57 -9.08
C GLY A 64 7.94 -17.99 -8.52
N ALA A 65 7.27 -18.82 -9.32
CA ALA A 65 6.82 -20.16 -8.90
C ALA A 65 7.97 -21.12 -8.61
N LEU A 66 9.08 -21.00 -9.35
CA LEU A 66 10.27 -21.83 -9.18
C LEU A 66 10.98 -21.56 -7.85
N ALA A 67 11.08 -20.29 -7.46
CA ALA A 67 11.71 -19.90 -6.20
C ALA A 67 10.80 -20.11 -4.98
N GLN A 68 9.48 -20.27 -5.21
CA GLN A 68 8.43 -20.29 -4.17
C GLN A 68 8.65 -19.22 -3.08
N ARG A 69 9.10 -18.04 -3.52
CA ARG A 69 9.48 -16.95 -2.62
C ARG A 69 8.30 -16.01 -2.47
N TYR A 70 7.69 -16.04 -1.29
CA TYR A 70 6.57 -15.19 -0.90
C TYR A 70 6.99 -14.41 0.33
N GLU A 71 6.84 -13.11 0.28
CA GLU A 71 7.21 -12.23 1.38
C GLU A 71 6.11 -11.21 1.58
N LEU A 72 5.69 -11.03 2.83
CA LEU A 72 4.93 -9.85 3.21
C LEU A 72 5.94 -8.74 3.50
N ARG A 73 5.84 -7.62 2.77
CA ARG A 73 6.77 -6.51 2.90
C ARG A 73 6.07 -5.21 3.23
N ILE A 74 6.84 -4.35 3.85
CA ILE A 74 6.54 -2.96 4.15
C ILE A 74 7.55 -2.11 3.41
N ARG A 75 7.10 -1.08 2.72
CA ARG A 75 7.97 -0.11 2.05
C ARG A 75 7.70 1.27 2.61
N ASP A 76 8.75 1.95 3.01
CA ASP A 76 8.74 3.38 3.22
C ASP A 76 8.81 4.06 1.84
N LEU A 77 7.76 4.78 1.46
CA LEU A 77 7.62 5.41 0.15
C LEU A 77 8.43 6.70 0.03
N THR A 78 8.90 7.26 1.15
CA THR A 78 9.75 8.47 1.13
C THR A 78 11.23 8.13 0.92
N THR A 79 11.71 7.05 1.53
CA THR A 79 13.11 6.61 1.46
C THR A 79 13.33 5.44 0.52
N GLY A 80 12.28 4.71 0.17
CA GLY A 80 12.34 3.48 -0.62
C GLY A 80 12.85 2.26 0.15
N GLN A 81 13.05 2.37 1.48
CA GLN A 81 13.48 1.23 2.30
C GLN A 81 12.36 0.19 2.42
N GLU A 82 12.74 -1.09 2.40
CA GLU A 82 11.81 -2.21 2.57
C GLU A 82 12.16 -3.04 3.80
N THR A 83 11.14 -3.53 4.50
CA THR A 83 11.24 -4.48 5.62
C THR A 83 10.34 -5.67 5.35
N THR A 84 10.82 -6.87 5.63
CA THR A 84 10.03 -8.11 5.50
C THR A 84 9.40 -8.47 6.84
N VAL A 85 8.09 -8.70 6.86
CA VAL A 85 7.36 -9.21 8.02
C VAL A 85 7.58 -10.73 8.11
N PRO A 86 8.00 -11.26 9.26
CA PRO A 86 8.15 -12.70 9.45
C PRO A 86 6.78 -13.41 9.39
N THR A 87 6.65 -14.39 8.49
CA THR A 87 5.45 -15.24 8.34
C THR A 87 5.85 -16.71 8.28
N GLN A 88 4.96 -17.60 8.73
CA GLN A 88 5.15 -19.05 8.65
C GLN A 88 4.74 -19.60 7.29
N THR A 89 3.67 -19.07 6.70
CA THR A 89 3.22 -19.50 5.37
C THR A 89 3.88 -18.70 4.25
N LYS A 90 4.07 -19.37 3.12
CA LYS A 90 4.54 -18.80 1.85
C LYS A 90 3.36 -18.73 0.88
N SER A 91 2.56 -17.66 0.94
CA SER A 91 1.29 -17.57 0.21
C SER A 91 0.94 -16.13 -0.20
N PHE A 92 0.12 -15.97 -1.24
CA PHE A 92 -0.48 -14.68 -1.60
C PHE A 92 -1.55 -14.20 -0.59
N SER A 93 -2.10 -15.12 0.18
CA SER A 93 -3.32 -14.90 0.97
C SER A 93 -3.10 -14.17 2.30
N HIS A 94 -1.97 -13.48 2.47
CA HIS A 94 -1.68 -12.68 3.67
C HIS A 94 -2.67 -11.53 3.87
N SER A 95 -3.19 -10.94 2.78
CA SER A 95 -4.19 -9.85 2.82
C SER A 95 -3.82 -8.73 3.81
N PRO A 96 -2.66 -8.06 3.65
CA PRO A 96 -2.19 -7.09 4.62
C PRO A 96 -3.07 -5.85 4.64
N GLN A 97 -3.21 -5.25 5.82
CA GLN A 97 -3.83 -3.96 6.09
C GLN A 97 -2.87 -3.16 6.95
N ILE A 98 -2.46 -1.97 6.54
CA ILE A 98 -1.61 -1.10 7.35
C ILE A 98 -2.48 -0.17 8.19
N SER A 99 -2.10 0.09 9.44
CA SER A 99 -2.80 1.05 10.28
C SER A 99 -2.67 2.47 9.73
N PRO A 100 -3.62 3.38 10.04
CA PRO A 100 -3.57 4.74 9.54
C PRO A 100 -2.29 5.51 9.90
N ASP A 101 -1.73 5.25 11.08
CA ASP A 101 -0.46 5.83 11.56
C ASP A 101 0.78 5.15 10.96
N GLY A 102 0.61 4.07 10.18
CA GLY A 102 1.69 3.33 9.55
C GLY A 102 2.50 2.44 10.49
N MET A 103 2.14 2.33 11.78
CA MET A 103 2.95 1.67 12.82
C MET A 103 2.59 0.20 13.07
N ALA A 104 1.50 -0.29 12.48
CA ALA A 104 1.07 -1.67 12.59
C ALA A 104 0.58 -2.23 11.25
N ILE A 105 0.68 -3.54 11.09
CA ILE A 105 0.10 -4.27 9.95
C ILE A 105 -0.72 -5.44 10.44
N GLY A 106 -1.98 -5.46 10.06
CA GLY A 106 -2.85 -6.62 10.17
C GLY A 106 -2.63 -7.54 8.97
N PHE A 107 -2.51 -8.85 9.20
CA PHE A 107 -2.36 -9.84 8.14
C PHE A 107 -2.89 -11.20 8.58
N ARG A 108 -2.95 -12.14 7.64
CA ARG A 108 -3.25 -13.55 7.91
C ARG A 108 -2.01 -14.40 7.69
N ASP A 109 -1.86 -15.39 8.55
CA ASP A 109 -0.83 -16.39 8.42
C ASP A 109 -1.40 -17.79 8.67
N ARG A 110 -0.73 -18.82 8.15
CA ARG A 110 -1.13 -20.21 8.33
C ARG A 110 -0.21 -20.87 9.35
N VAL A 111 -0.71 -20.99 10.57
CA VAL A 111 0.01 -21.61 11.70
C VAL A 111 -0.66 -22.94 12.05
N ALA A 112 0.12 -24.02 12.14
CA ALA A 112 -0.37 -25.38 12.36
C ALA A 112 -1.54 -25.75 11.40
N GLY A 113 -1.40 -25.38 10.12
CA GLY A 113 -2.37 -25.69 9.07
C GLY A 113 -3.65 -24.84 9.07
N LYS A 114 -3.83 -23.92 10.02
CA LYS A 114 -5.02 -23.06 10.15
C LYS A 114 -4.71 -21.60 9.87
N TRP A 115 -5.59 -20.91 9.15
CA TRP A 115 -5.47 -19.46 8.93
C TRP A 115 -5.86 -18.69 10.18
N ARG A 116 -4.97 -17.81 10.65
CA ARG A 116 -5.18 -16.97 11.84
C ARG A 116 -4.84 -15.51 11.52
N PRO A 117 -5.58 -14.55 12.10
CA PRO A 117 -5.22 -13.14 12.01
C PRO A 117 -4.09 -12.79 12.98
N PHE A 118 -3.17 -11.96 12.51
CA PHE A 118 -2.03 -11.43 13.25
C PHE A 118 -1.93 -9.92 13.07
N VAL A 119 -1.36 -9.25 14.07
CA VAL A 119 -0.90 -7.86 13.97
C VAL A 119 0.61 -7.85 14.18
N TYR A 120 1.33 -7.25 13.24
CA TYR A 120 2.75 -6.94 13.33
C TYR A 120 2.93 -5.49 13.79
N SER A 121 3.73 -5.26 14.82
CA SER A 121 4.14 -3.93 15.28
C SER A 121 5.48 -3.57 14.64
N LEU A 122 5.57 -2.42 13.98
CA LEU A 122 6.84 -1.95 13.40
C LEU A 122 7.81 -1.47 14.49
N ASN A 123 7.30 -0.94 15.60
CA ASN A 123 8.12 -0.45 16.72
C ASN A 123 8.80 -1.60 17.46
N GLU A 124 8.08 -2.69 17.66
CA GLU A 124 8.59 -3.87 18.39
C GLU A 124 9.21 -4.92 17.46
N ALA A 125 9.05 -4.75 16.15
CA ALA A 125 9.38 -5.73 15.13
C ALA A 125 8.81 -7.14 15.43
N SER A 126 7.61 -7.22 15.99
CA SER A 126 7.02 -8.45 16.53
C SER A 126 5.58 -8.67 16.03
N SER A 127 5.19 -9.94 15.90
CA SER A 127 3.82 -10.35 15.52
C SER A 127 3.08 -10.96 16.69
N ARG A 128 1.81 -10.58 16.88
CA ARG A 128 0.90 -11.23 17.82
C ARG A 128 -0.37 -11.74 17.13
N LYS A 129 -0.81 -12.93 17.51
CA LYS A 129 -2.10 -13.49 17.08
C LYS A 129 -3.23 -12.70 17.73
N VAL A 130 -4.27 -12.35 16.97
CA VAL A 130 -5.40 -11.56 17.49
C VAL A 130 -6.73 -12.32 17.51
N GLY A 131 -6.76 -13.56 17.00
CA GLY A 131 -7.95 -14.39 17.01
C GLY A 131 -7.70 -15.83 16.57
N GLU A 132 -8.69 -16.69 16.78
CA GLU A 132 -8.65 -18.11 16.38
C GLU A 132 -9.05 -18.34 14.93
N SER A 133 -9.73 -17.39 14.30
CA SER A 133 -10.09 -17.39 12.88
C SER A 133 -10.41 -15.97 12.42
N GLY A 134 -10.70 -15.79 11.13
CA GLY A 134 -11.08 -14.51 10.53
C GLY A 134 -9.95 -13.79 9.79
N ARG A 135 -10.18 -12.51 9.53
CA ARG A 135 -9.24 -11.57 8.89
C ARG A 135 -9.42 -10.18 9.48
N ILE A 136 -8.34 -9.42 9.53
CA ILE A 136 -8.40 -8.00 9.85
C ILE A 136 -8.86 -7.30 8.58
N LEU A 137 -9.92 -6.49 8.68
CA LEU A 137 -10.47 -5.73 7.57
C LEU A 137 -9.94 -4.31 7.55
N ASP A 138 -9.78 -3.71 8.73
CA ASP A 138 -9.36 -2.32 8.86
C ASP A 138 -8.84 -2.03 10.28
N PHE A 139 -8.23 -0.87 10.44
CA PHE A 139 -7.85 -0.22 11.69
C PHE A 139 -8.64 1.09 11.83
N PHE A 140 -9.20 1.35 13.00
CA PHE A 140 -10.03 2.52 13.29
C PHE A 140 -9.32 3.49 14.24
#